data_AF-A0A0K0YD51-F1
#
_entry.id   AF-A0A0K0YD51-F1
#
_cell.length_a   1.000
_cell.length_b   1.000
_cell.length_c   1.000
_cell.angle_alpha   90.00
_cell.angle_beta   90.00
_cell.angle_gamma   90.00
#
_symmetry.space_group_name_H-M   'P 1'
#
loop_
_entity.id
_entity.type
_entity.pdbx_description
1 polymer ?
#
loop_
_entity_poly.entity_id
_entity_poly.type
_entity_poly.pdbx_seq_one_letter_code
_entity_poly.pdbx_strand_id
1 'polypeptide(L)'
;MLSMLFIFMAASTLSWILLMITQSVSSTPQHSREKSSPFECGFDPMNSARVPFSLRFFLLAVLFLIFDIEIAIIIPMPFISMCSDITQFIMTINIFLIILTLGLLHEWNEGSLEWSK
;
A
#
# COMPACT_ATOMS: atom_id res chain seq x y z
N MET A 1 26.18 7.47 -0.66
CA MET A 1 25.71 6.06 -0.62
C MET A 1 26.02 5.41 0.72
N LEU A 2 27.28 5.40 1.16
CA LEU A 2 27.66 4.86 2.48
C LEU A 2 26.93 5.57 3.64
N SER A 3 26.79 6.90 3.59
CA SER A 3 26.02 7.69 4.56
C SER A 3 24.54 7.30 4.65
N MET A 4 23.89 7.00 3.50
CA MET A 4 22.49 6.57 3.46
C MET A 4 22.31 5.18 4.09
N LEU A 5 23.25 4.27 3.85
CA LEU A 5 23.27 2.96 4.50
C LEU A 5 23.42 3.08 6.02
N PHE A 6 24.32 3.95 6.48
CA PHE A 6 24.48 4.21 7.92
C PHE A 6 23.19 4.76 8.56
N ILE A 7 22.49 5.68 7.90
CA ILE A 7 21.22 6.24 8.41
C ILE A 7 20.15 5.13 8.50
N PHE A 8 20.02 4.29 7.48
CA PHE A 8 19.05 3.18 7.49
C PHE A 8 19.35 2.18 8.62
N MET A 9 20.62 1.77 8.76
CA MET A 9 21.02 0.86 9.82
C MET A 9 20.76 1.46 11.20
N ALA A 10 21.10 2.73 11.42
CA ALA A 10 20.84 3.43 12.68
C ALA A 10 19.34 3.52 13.02
N ALA A 11 18.47 3.76 12.02
CA ALA A 11 17.02 3.80 12.23
C ALA A 11 16.48 2.42 12.63
N SER A 12 16.92 1.35 11.96
CA SER A 12 16.51 -0.02 12.28
C SER A 12 16.95 -0.45 13.69
N THR A 13 18.20 -0.15 14.07
CA THR A 13 18.71 -0.50 15.40
C THR A 13 18.00 0.29 16.50
N LEU A 14 17.69 1.57 16.26
CA LEU A 14 16.90 2.37 17.19
C LEU A 14 15.51 1.76 17.45
N SER A 15 14.81 1.34 16.38
CA SER A 15 13.49 0.71 16.50
C SER A 15 13.56 -0.59 17.32
N TRP A 16 14.63 -1.37 17.16
CA TRP A 16 14.83 -2.61 17.88
C TRP A 16 15.18 -2.38 19.36
N ILE A 17 16.02 -1.39 19.65
CA ILE A 17 16.36 -0.98 21.02
C ILE A 17 15.09 -0.54 21.77
N LEU A 18 14.25 0.28 21.13
CA LEU A 18 12.97 0.72 21.72
C LEU A 18 12.07 -0.46 22.05
N LEU A 19 11.97 -1.44 21.14
CA LEU A 19 11.19 -2.66 21.38
C LEU A 19 11.72 -3.44 22.60
N MET A 20 13.03 -3.62 22.70
CA MET A 20 13.65 -4.31 23.85
C MET A 20 13.43 -3.58 25.17
N ILE A 21 13.52 -2.23 25.18
CA ILE A 21 13.23 -1.42 26.37
C ILE A 21 11.75 -1.56 26.76
N THR A 22 10.82 -1.52 25.80
CA THR A 22 9.39 -1.67 26.12
C THR A 22 9.07 -3.04 26.71
N GLN A 23 9.71 -4.11 26.21
CA GLN A 23 9.55 -5.45 26.75
C GLN A 23 10.15 -5.58 28.15
N SER A 24 11.32 -5.00 28.40
CA SER A 24 11.98 -5.08 29.72
C SER A 24 11.26 -4.27 30.80
N VAL A 25 10.63 -3.14 30.44
CA VAL A 25 9.81 -2.32 31.35
C VAL A 25 8.41 -2.92 31.54
N SER A 26 7.90 -3.70 30.58
CA SER A 26 6.57 -4.29 30.69
C SER A 26 6.47 -5.26 31.89
N SER A 27 5.60 -4.91 32.83
CA SER A 27 5.49 -5.57 34.14
C SER A 27 4.38 -6.62 34.21
N THR A 28 3.98 -7.22 33.08
CA THR A 28 2.95 -8.26 33.03
C THR A 28 3.56 -9.66 32.85
N PRO A 29 4.08 -10.29 33.93
CA PRO A 29 4.72 -11.60 33.85
C PRO A 29 3.73 -12.77 33.70
N GLN A 30 2.44 -12.52 33.92
CA GLN A 30 1.43 -13.58 33.96
C GLN A 30 0.76 -13.71 32.60
N HIS A 31 1.22 -14.68 31.82
CA HIS A 31 0.54 -15.19 30.64
C HIS A 31 -0.72 -15.95 31.07
N SER A 32 -1.80 -15.22 31.38
CA SER A 32 -3.11 -15.83 31.54
C SER A 32 -3.75 -16.08 30.19
N ARG A 33 -4.51 -17.18 30.07
CA ARG A 33 -5.30 -17.49 28.87
C ARG A 33 -6.20 -16.32 28.47
N GLU A 34 -6.83 -15.65 29.45
CA GLU A 34 -7.71 -14.49 29.22
C GLU A 34 -6.99 -13.23 28.70
N LYS A 35 -5.68 -13.07 28.95
CA LYS A 35 -4.90 -11.95 28.35
C LYS A 35 -4.45 -12.27 26.93
N SER A 36 -4.42 -13.55 26.57
CA SER A 36 -4.02 -14.03 25.25
C SER A 36 -5.21 -14.36 24.35
N SER A 37 -6.45 -14.28 24.87
CA SER A 37 -7.66 -14.41 24.07
C SER A 37 -7.97 -13.11 23.30
N PRO A 38 -8.61 -13.21 22.12
CA PRO A 38 -9.05 -12.05 21.37
C PRO A 38 -10.06 -11.22 22.16
N PHE A 39 -9.93 -9.90 22.12
CA PHE A 39 -10.88 -8.99 22.76
C PHE A 39 -12.02 -8.63 21.79
N GLU A 40 -13.23 -9.11 22.05
CA GLU A 40 -14.45 -8.73 21.31
C GLU A 40 -15.43 -7.98 22.24
N CYS A 41 -15.04 -6.76 22.64
CA CYS A 41 -15.83 -5.90 23.54
C CYS A 41 -16.18 -6.54 24.90
N GLY A 42 -15.32 -7.44 25.39
CA GLY A 42 -15.52 -8.16 26.66
C GLY A 42 -16.31 -9.46 26.54
N PHE A 43 -16.64 -9.90 25.32
CA PHE A 43 -17.24 -11.19 25.02
C PHE A 43 -16.23 -12.14 24.39
N ASP A 44 -16.50 -13.44 24.53
CA ASP A 44 -15.79 -14.47 23.76
C ASP A 44 -16.15 -14.33 22.27
N PRO A 45 -15.17 -14.45 21.37
CA PRO A 45 -15.42 -14.24 19.96
C PRO A 45 -16.39 -15.29 19.41
N MET A 46 -17.48 -14.83 18.79
CA MET A 46 -18.51 -15.71 18.23
C MET A 46 -18.00 -16.50 17.02
N ASN A 47 -17.18 -15.85 16.19
CA ASN A 47 -16.57 -16.43 15.00
C ASN A 47 -15.07 -16.11 14.95
N SER A 48 -14.33 -16.83 14.10
CA SER A 48 -12.95 -16.46 13.81
C SER A 48 -12.88 -15.08 13.12
N ALA A 49 -11.84 -14.30 13.42
CA ALA A 49 -11.56 -13.03 12.73
C ALA A 49 -11.32 -13.18 11.20
N ARG A 50 -11.12 -14.40 10.72
CA ARG A 50 -10.97 -14.73 9.29
C ARG A 50 -12.34 -14.88 8.64
N VAL A 51 -13.00 -13.76 8.40
CA VAL A 51 -14.28 -13.69 7.67
C VAL A 51 -14.02 -13.56 6.17
N PRO A 52 -14.94 -14.05 5.30
CA PRO A 52 -14.85 -13.79 3.88
C PRO A 52 -14.84 -12.29 3.62
N PHE A 53 -13.84 -11.87 2.86
CA PHE A 53 -13.62 -10.47 2.54
C PHE A 53 -14.52 -10.01 1.39
N SER A 54 -14.88 -8.73 1.36
CA SER A 54 -15.70 -8.21 0.27
C SER A 54 -14.91 -8.20 -1.04
N LEU A 55 -15.51 -8.69 -2.13
CA LEU A 55 -14.89 -8.68 -3.46
C LEU A 55 -14.56 -7.27 -3.96
N ARG A 56 -15.29 -6.24 -3.50
CA ARG A 56 -15.06 -4.86 -3.93
C ARG A 56 -13.72 -4.30 -3.49
N PHE A 57 -13.33 -4.55 -2.23
CA PHE A 57 -12.00 -4.18 -1.78
C PHE A 57 -10.89 -4.96 -2.50
N PHE A 58 -11.16 -6.21 -2.92
CA PHE A 58 -10.21 -6.97 -3.74
C PHE A 58 -10.05 -6.34 -5.13
N LEU A 59 -11.13 -5.93 -5.78
CA LEU A 59 -11.09 -5.22 -7.06
C LEU A 59 -10.30 -3.91 -6.97
N LEU A 60 -10.48 -3.14 -5.89
CA LEU A 60 -9.71 -1.93 -5.63
C LEU A 60 -8.20 -2.22 -5.53
N ALA A 61 -7.80 -3.33 -4.91
CA ALA A 61 -6.39 -3.70 -4.78
C ALA A 61 -5.76 -4.08 -6.13
N VAL A 62 -6.52 -4.78 -6.99
CA VAL A 62 -6.07 -5.11 -8.36
C VAL A 62 -5.93 -3.85 -9.20
N LEU A 63 -6.92 -2.96 -9.13
CA LEU A 63 -6.92 -1.67 -9.82
C LEU A 63 -5.73 -0.80 -9.36
N PHE A 64 -5.47 -0.72 -8.06
CA PHE A 64 -4.29 -0.04 -7.52
C PHE A 64 -2.98 -0.60 -8.07
N LEU A 65 -2.85 -1.93 -8.18
CA LEU A 65 -1.66 -2.57 -8.72
C LEU A 65 -1.42 -2.21 -10.19
N ILE A 66 -2.47 -2.16 -11.01
CA ILE A 66 -2.37 -1.77 -12.41
C ILE A 66 -1.94 -0.29 -12.52
N PHE A 67 -2.59 0.60 -11.78
CA PHE A 67 -2.23 2.03 -11.77
C PHE A 67 -0.80 2.28 -11.26
N ASP A 68 -0.30 1.50 -10.30
CA ASP A 68 1.08 1.64 -9.81
C ASP A 68 2.11 1.29 -10.91
N ILE A 69 1.84 0.26 -11.72
CA ILE A 69 2.67 -0.09 -12.89
C ILE A 69 2.64 1.04 -13.93
N GLU A 70 1.46 1.63 -14.19
CA GLU A 70 1.34 2.74 -15.13
C GLU A 70 2.08 3.99 -14.66
N ILE A 71 2.01 4.32 -13.37
CA ILE A 71 2.77 5.42 -12.78
C ILE A 71 4.28 5.16 -12.87
N ALA A 72 4.73 3.92 -12.64
CA ALA A 72 6.13 3.54 -12.80
C ALA A 72 6.66 3.81 -14.23
N ILE A 73 5.80 3.67 -15.25
CA ILE A 73 6.11 4.00 -16.65
C ILE A 73 6.13 5.52 -16.89
N ILE A 74 5.31 6.30 -16.17
CA ILE A 74 5.29 7.77 -16.29
C ILE A 74 6.53 8.41 -15.65
N ILE A 75 7.01 7.90 -14.51
CA ILE A 75 8.15 8.49 -13.76
C ILE A 75 9.39 8.82 -14.62
N PRO A 76 9.87 7.96 -15.54
CA PRO A 76 11.04 8.27 -16.37
C PRO A 76 10.77 9.28 -17.50
N MET A 77 9.52 9.64 -17.79
CA MET A 77 9.17 10.48 -18.94
C MET A 77 9.87 11.86 -18.98
N PRO A 78 10.02 12.61 -17.87
CA PRO A 78 10.75 13.88 -17.88
C PRO A 78 12.23 13.73 -18.27
N PHE A 79 12.84 12.57 -18.03
CA PHE A 79 14.21 12.31 -18.48
C PHE A 79 14.23 11.96 -19.97
N ILE A 80 13.24 11.23 -20.47
CA ILE A 80 13.12 10.88 -21.90
C ILE A 80 12.91 12.13 -22.75
N SER A 81 12.21 13.14 -22.23
CA SER A 81 12.00 14.42 -22.92
C SER A 81 13.30 15.16 -23.24
N MET A 82 14.38 14.87 -22.51
CA MET A 82 15.69 15.49 -22.73
C MET A 82 16.51 14.78 -23.81
N CYS A 83 16.17 13.53 -24.15
CA CYS A 83 16.95 12.68 -25.07
C CYS A 83 16.24 12.37 -26.40
N SER A 84 14.95 12.69 -26.52
CA SER A 84 14.12 12.35 -27.68
C SER A 84 13.59 13.59 -28.40
N ASP A 85 13.13 13.40 -29.64
CA ASP A 85 12.48 14.47 -30.39
C ASP A 85 11.21 14.95 -29.67
N ILE A 86 11.12 16.25 -29.43
CA ILE A 86 10.03 16.89 -28.67
C ILE A 86 8.65 16.54 -29.24
N THR A 87 8.52 16.49 -30.57
CA THR A 87 7.24 16.17 -31.23
C THR A 87 6.83 14.71 -31.00
N GLN A 88 7.78 13.77 -31.09
CA GLN A 88 7.51 12.35 -30.85
C GLN A 88 7.17 12.11 -29.37
N PHE A 89 7.91 12.75 -28.47
CA PHE A 89 7.67 12.68 -27.02
C PHE A 89 6.27 13.17 -26.63
N ILE A 90 5.85 14.33 -27.14
CA ILE A 90 4.53 14.89 -26.86
C ILE A 90 3.43 13.95 -27.39
N MET A 91 3.61 13.38 -28.58
CA MET A 91 2.63 12.46 -29.17
C MET A 91 2.51 11.17 -28.35
N THR A 92 3.61 10.56 -27.92
CA THR A 92 3.59 9.33 -27.12
C THR A 92 2.97 9.54 -25.75
N ILE A 93 3.31 10.62 -25.04
CA ILE A 93 2.68 10.97 -23.75
C ILE A 93 1.18 11.17 -23.89
N ASN A 94 0.74 11.93 -24.90
CA ASN A 94 -0.67 12.21 -25.06
C ASN A 94 -1.46 10.93 -25.35
N ILE A 95 -0.95 10.06 -26.22
CA ILE A 95 -1.59 8.76 -26.49
C ILE A 95 -1.64 7.92 -25.21
N PHE A 96 -0.56 7.87 -24.44
CA PHE A 96 -0.50 7.12 -23.19
C PHE A 96 -1.54 7.63 -22.17
N LEU A 97 -1.61 8.95 -21.95
CA LEU A 97 -2.58 9.56 -21.03
C LEU A 97 -4.04 9.36 -21.48
N ILE A 98 -4.31 9.40 -22.78
CA ILE A 98 -5.65 9.11 -23.32
C ILE A 98 -6.06 7.67 -23.01
N ILE A 99 -5.17 6.70 -23.22
CA ILE A 99 -5.47 5.29 -22.91
C ILE A 99 -5.75 5.12 -21.42
N LEU A 100 -4.92 5.73 -20.58
CA LEU A 100 -5.03 5.70 -19.12
C LEU A 100 -6.38 6.27 -18.63
N THR A 101 -6.74 7.45 -19.14
CA THR A 101 -8.02 8.10 -18.79
C THR A 101 -9.23 7.33 -19.30
N LEU A 102 -9.17 6.74 -20.49
CA LEU A 102 -10.26 5.90 -21.02
C LEU A 102 -10.42 4.61 -20.21
N GLY A 103 -9.33 3.98 -19.77
CA GLY A 103 -9.36 2.82 -18.89
C GLY A 103 -10.06 3.12 -17.57
N LEU A 104 -9.69 4.23 -16.92
CA LEU A 104 -10.32 4.68 -15.68
C LEU A 104 -11.81 5.00 -15.87
N LEU A 105 -12.18 5.66 -16.96
CA LEU A 105 -13.59 5.97 -17.26
C LEU A 105 -14.41 4.70 -17.47
N HIS A 106 -13.84 3.68 -18.12
CA HIS A 106 -14.49 2.38 -18.29
C HIS A 106 -14.71 1.70 -16.93
N GLU A 107 -13.70 1.65 -16.07
CA GLU A 107 -13.80 1.06 -14.72
C GLU A 107 -14.80 1.79 -13.81
N TRP A 108 -14.90 3.10 -13.96
CA TRP A 108 -15.92 3.90 -13.26
C TRP A 108 -17.33 3.56 -13.76
N ASN A 109 -17.54 3.46 -15.07
CA ASN A 109 -18.85 3.09 -15.61
C ASN A 109 -19.31 1.69 -15.18
N GLU A 110 -18.38 0.77 -14.95
CA GLU A 110 -18.65 -0.56 -14.38
C GLU A 110 -18.99 -0.54 -12.87
N GLY A 111 -18.93 0.63 -12.22
CA GLY A 111 -19.27 0.79 -10.80
C GLY A 111 -18.26 0.15 -9.85
N SER A 112 -17.07 -0.23 -10.34
CA SER A 112 -16.03 -0.86 -9.52
C SER A 112 -15.48 0.08 -8.42
N LEU A 113 -15.58 1.39 -8.67
CA LEU A 113 -15.18 2.47 -7.77
C LEU A 113 -16.31 2.96 -6.86
N GLU A 114 -17.55 2.53 -7.08
CA GLU A 114 -18.67 2.96 -6.26
C GLU A 114 -18.74 2.17 -4.96
N TRP A 115 -18.77 2.89 -3.84
CA TRP A 115 -19.00 2.28 -2.54
C TRP A 115 -20.50 2.23 -2.27
N SER A 116 -21.05 1.04 -1.97
CA SER A 116 -22.41 0.99 -1.43
C SER A 116 -22.42 1.66 -0.06
N LYS A 117 -23.47 2.43 0.19
CA LYS A 117 -23.86 2.74 1.57
C LYS A 117 -24.16 1.46 2.36
#